data_AF-A0A1H7J8J7-F1
#
_entry.id   AF-A0A1H7J8J7-F1
#
_cell.length_a   1.000
_cell.length_b   1.000
_cell.length_c   1.000
_cell.angle_alpha   90.00
_cell.angle_beta   90.00
_cell.angle_gamma   90.00
#
_symmetry.space_group_name_H-M   'P 1'
#
loop_
_entity.id
_entity.type
_entity.pdbx_description
1 polymer ?
#
loop_
_entity_poly.entity_id
_entity_poly.type
_entity_poly.pdbx_seq_one_letter_code
_entity_poly.pdbx_strand_id
1 'polypeptide(L)'
;MFTYIKPEFMIHAFTKQRDTTLKDRSICVARLGDLAVNMSLIDENSFALSLENVKDGAQYSGRAFNIKKSAAEDIVPIVEDLFRKMQLLNDQEVFSKREHVWKMYAMDWLENQGISFDDYIDSRMSHLTKDEGFHWKGLEEYLSSDYLNVVDTMRIIEKYSQSEEEKKEYIDFVARDIVELRRHYSLAAMQEKFDEHNARFANRKMFAFGIEVEADSRDEAREKLKKIIGEEKETFVIRG
;
A
#
# COMPACT_ATOMS: atom_id res chain seq x y z
N MET A 1 14.80 7.68 -15.81
CA MET A 1 13.77 8.71 -15.53
C MET A 1 12.43 8.00 -15.58
N PHE A 2 11.75 7.90 -14.44
CA PHE A 2 10.45 7.25 -14.32
C PHE A 2 9.36 8.31 -14.54
N THR A 3 8.40 8.06 -15.42
CA THR A 3 7.25 8.94 -15.63
C THR A 3 6.01 8.09 -15.65
N TYR A 4 5.15 8.22 -14.63
CA TYR A 4 3.82 7.62 -14.68
C TYR A 4 3.02 8.30 -15.79
N ILE A 5 2.63 7.54 -16.80
CA ILE A 5 1.77 8.01 -17.89
C ILE A 5 0.37 7.45 -17.64
N LYS A 6 -0.64 8.32 -17.63
CA LYS A 6 -2.02 7.86 -17.48
C LYS A 6 -2.48 7.12 -18.73
N PRO A 7 -3.35 6.09 -18.62
CA PRO A 7 -3.86 5.33 -19.75
C PRO A 7 -4.38 6.20 -20.92
N GLU A 8 -5.10 7.28 -20.62
CA GLU A 8 -5.68 8.19 -21.61
C GLU A 8 -4.64 9.00 -22.39
N PHE A 9 -3.41 9.13 -21.87
CA PHE A 9 -2.33 9.90 -22.50
C PHE A 9 -1.32 9.05 -23.26
N MET A 10 -1.56 7.74 -23.44
CA MET A 10 -0.58 6.84 -24.07
C MET A 10 -0.28 7.22 -25.53
N ILE A 11 -1.29 7.50 -26.35
CA ILE A 11 -1.09 7.96 -27.73
C ILE A 11 -0.31 9.28 -27.73
N HIS A 12 -0.70 10.23 -26.87
CA HIS A 12 -0.03 11.52 -26.80
C HIS A 12 1.45 11.37 -26.40
N ALA A 13 1.73 10.55 -25.40
CA ALA A 13 3.08 10.26 -24.95
C ALA A 13 3.91 9.58 -26.04
N PHE A 14 3.32 8.61 -26.76
CA PHE A 14 3.94 8.00 -27.93
C PHE A 14 4.29 9.06 -28.98
N THR A 15 3.32 9.83 -29.46
CA THR A 15 3.55 10.84 -30.51
C THR A 15 4.62 11.87 -30.12
N LYS A 16 4.66 12.28 -28.86
CA LYS A 16 5.65 13.26 -28.37
C LYS A 16 7.07 12.68 -28.29
N GLN A 17 7.19 11.39 -27.96
CA GLN A 17 8.48 10.76 -27.64
C GLN A 17 8.99 9.80 -28.73
N ARG A 18 8.17 9.53 -29.76
CA ARG A 18 8.43 8.63 -30.88
C ARG A 18 9.78 8.90 -31.54
N ASP A 19 9.97 10.14 -32.00
CA ASP A 19 11.13 10.54 -32.80
C ASP A 19 12.33 10.95 -31.94
N THR A 20 12.18 10.87 -30.61
CA THR A 20 13.23 11.19 -29.64
C THR A 20 13.59 9.93 -28.86
N THR A 21 13.02 9.77 -27.66
CA THR A 21 13.42 8.74 -26.70
C THR A 21 13.10 7.33 -27.20
N LEU A 22 11.92 7.13 -27.80
CA LEU A 22 11.44 5.81 -28.22
C LEU A 22 12.21 5.20 -29.39
N LYS A 23 12.93 6.03 -30.15
CA LYS A 23 13.79 5.58 -31.24
C LYS A 23 15.02 4.84 -30.73
N ASP A 24 15.53 5.26 -29.58
CA ASP A 24 16.77 4.74 -29.01
C ASP A 24 16.52 3.69 -27.92
N ARG A 25 15.41 3.78 -27.18
CA ARG A 25 15.09 2.88 -26.06
C ARG A 25 13.61 2.85 -25.72
N SER A 26 13.19 1.81 -24.99
CA SER A 26 11.87 1.76 -24.38
C SER A 26 11.73 2.79 -23.24
N ILE A 27 10.49 3.20 -22.97
CA ILE A 27 10.13 4.09 -21.87
C ILE A 27 9.34 3.32 -20.84
N CYS A 28 9.71 3.45 -19.57
CA CYS A 28 8.91 2.94 -18.47
C CYS A 28 7.69 3.85 -18.24
N VAL A 29 6.51 3.26 -18.47
CA VAL A 29 5.17 3.87 -18.39
C VAL A 29 4.63 3.84 -16.98
N ALA A 30 4.81 2.71 -16.30
CA ALA A 30 4.44 2.49 -14.92
C ALA A 30 5.41 1.47 -14.32
N ARG A 31 5.64 1.56 -13.01
CA ARG A 31 6.55 0.68 -12.28
C ARG A 31 5.98 0.42 -10.90
N LEU A 32 6.05 -0.84 -10.49
CA LEU A 32 5.69 -1.29 -9.16
C LEU A 32 6.73 -2.32 -8.72
N GLY A 33 7.59 -1.94 -7.79
CA GLY A 33 8.73 -2.76 -7.39
C GLY A 33 9.67 -3.06 -8.57
N ASP A 34 9.87 -4.35 -8.83
CA ASP A 34 10.66 -4.87 -9.95
C ASP A 34 9.83 -5.07 -11.23
N LEU A 35 8.51 -4.86 -11.19
CA LEU A 35 7.67 -4.92 -12.37
C LEU A 35 7.55 -3.55 -13.05
N ALA A 36 7.61 -3.54 -14.38
CA ALA A 36 7.44 -2.34 -15.18
C ALA A 36 6.55 -2.61 -16.39
N VAL A 37 5.67 -1.66 -16.68
CA VAL A 37 5.04 -1.55 -17.99
C VAL A 37 5.92 -0.64 -18.85
N ASN A 38 6.43 -1.17 -19.95
CA ASN A 38 7.30 -0.47 -20.87
C ASN A 38 6.59 -0.19 -22.19
N MET A 39 6.85 0.98 -22.76
CA MET A 39 6.45 1.37 -24.11
C MET A 39 7.65 1.28 -25.03
N SER A 40 7.51 0.54 -26.13
CA SER A 40 8.53 0.42 -27.16
C SER A 40 7.99 0.81 -28.53
N LEU A 41 8.87 1.42 -29.34
CA LEU A 41 8.57 1.74 -30.73
C LEU A 41 8.53 0.46 -31.57
N ILE A 42 7.47 0.27 -32.34
CA ILE A 42 7.45 -0.73 -33.42
C ILE A 42 7.75 -0.03 -34.74
N ASP A 43 6.96 1.01 -35.06
CA ASP A 43 7.08 1.81 -36.27
C ASP A 43 6.53 3.23 -36.05
N GLU A 44 6.57 4.08 -37.08
CA GLU A 44 6.14 5.48 -36.99
C GLU A 44 4.70 5.69 -36.51
N ASN A 45 3.85 4.67 -36.64
CA ASN A 45 2.43 4.69 -36.32
C ASN A 45 2.03 3.63 -35.30
N SER A 46 2.98 2.90 -34.71
CA SER A 46 2.68 1.77 -33.84
C SER A 46 3.67 1.65 -32.68
N PHE A 47 3.15 1.30 -31.50
CA PHE A 47 3.94 1.01 -30.31
C PHE A 47 3.46 -0.27 -29.63
N ALA A 48 4.35 -0.91 -28.88
CA ALA A 48 3.98 -1.98 -27.96
C ALA A 48 3.99 -1.48 -26.52
N LEU A 49 3.10 -2.02 -25.71
CA LEU A 49 3.20 -2.02 -24.26
C LEU A 49 3.52 -3.44 -23.80
N SER A 50 4.51 -3.60 -22.92
CA SER A 50 4.87 -4.89 -22.33
C SER A 50 4.97 -4.76 -20.81
N LEU A 51 4.45 -5.75 -20.09
CA LEU A 51 4.65 -5.93 -18.66
C LEU A 51 5.82 -6.88 -18.45
N GLU A 52 6.88 -6.39 -17.81
CA GLU A 52 8.16 -7.08 -17.65
C GLU A 52 8.65 -6.98 -16.21
N ASN A 53 9.37 -8.00 -15.74
CA ASN A 53 10.20 -7.92 -14.56
C ASN A 53 11.58 -7.37 -14.96
N VAL A 54 11.96 -6.23 -14.38
CA VAL A 54 13.21 -5.53 -14.71
C VAL A 54 14.45 -6.17 -14.10
N LYS A 55 14.28 -7.07 -13.11
CA LYS A 55 15.38 -7.76 -12.43
C LYS A 55 15.91 -8.93 -13.27
N ASP A 56 15.02 -9.70 -13.88
CA ASP A 56 15.36 -10.90 -14.66
C ASP A 56 15.04 -10.79 -16.16
N GLY A 57 14.32 -9.75 -16.58
CA GLY A 57 13.92 -9.52 -17.96
C GLY A 57 12.74 -10.37 -18.43
N ALA A 58 12.04 -11.05 -17.52
CA ALA A 58 10.89 -11.88 -17.87
C ALA A 58 9.70 -11.03 -18.34
N GLN A 59 9.13 -11.37 -19.49
CA GLN A 59 7.94 -10.70 -20.02
C GLN A 59 6.68 -11.52 -19.70
N TYR A 60 5.71 -10.91 -19.02
CA TYR A 60 4.45 -11.56 -18.62
C TYR A 60 3.31 -11.31 -19.60
N SER A 61 3.26 -10.12 -20.18
CA SER A 61 2.18 -9.74 -21.09
C SER A 61 2.63 -8.61 -22.01
N GLY A 62 1.93 -8.42 -23.12
CA GLY A 62 2.14 -7.27 -23.97
C GLY A 62 1.11 -7.15 -25.08
N ARG A 63 0.98 -5.94 -25.62
CA ARG A 63 0.05 -5.64 -26.71
C ARG A 63 0.59 -4.51 -27.57
N ALA A 64 0.44 -4.67 -28.88
CA ALA A 64 0.76 -3.64 -29.87
C ALA A 64 -0.48 -2.80 -30.22
N PHE A 65 -0.25 -1.53 -30.50
CA PHE A 65 -1.27 -0.55 -30.87
C PHE A 65 -0.86 0.20 -32.11
N ASN A 66 -1.82 0.50 -32.97
CA ASN A 66 -1.61 1.37 -34.12
C ASN A 66 -2.41 2.67 -33.92
N ILE A 67 -1.72 3.81 -33.84
CA ILE A 67 -2.32 5.11 -33.50
C ILE A 67 -3.21 5.67 -34.62
N LYS A 68 -3.14 5.12 -35.84
CA LYS A 68 -4.05 5.51 -36.94
C LYS A 68 -5.38 4.76 -36.88
N LYS A 69 -5.44 3.63 -36.16
CA LYS A 69 -6.62 2.75 -36.11
C LYS A 69 -7.25 2.64 -34.73
N SER A 70 -6.52 3.02 -33.68
CA SER A 70 -6.94 2.87 -32.29
C SER A 70 -7.21 4.25 -31.71
N ALA A 71 -8.34 4.43 -31.04
CA ALA A 71 -8.63 5.62 -30.27
C ALA A 71 -8.11 5.45 -28.82
N ALA A 72 -8.09 6.54 -28.04
CA ALA A 72 -7.64 6.46 -26.64
C ALA A 72 -8.55 5.51 -25.84
N GLU A 73 -9.83 5.51 -26.15
CA GLU A 73 -10.88 4.70 -25.52
C GLU A 73 -10.65 3.19 -25.72
N ASP A 74 -10.00 2.78 -26.82
CA ASP A 74 -9.65 1.38 -27.07
C ASP A 74 -8.41 0.94 -26.28
N ILE A 75 -7.51 1.88 -26.02
CA ILE A 75 -6.20 1.64 -25.39
C ILE A 75 -6.35 1.60 -23.87
N VAL A 76 -7.15 2.51 -23.30
CA VAL A 76 -7.33 2.67 -21.85
C VAL A 76 -7.62 1.34 -21.14
N PRO A 77 -8.63 0.53 -21.56
CA PRO A 77 -8.95 -0.72 -20.86
C PRO A 77 -7.81 -1.73 -20.89
N ILE A 78 -7.00 -1.73 -21.95
CA ILE A 78 -5.87 -2.66 -22.09
C ILE A 78 -4.71 -2.22 -21.18
N VAL A 79 -4.45 -0.93 -21.06
CA VAL A 79 -3.43 -0.41 -20.15
C VAL A 79 -3.84 -0.62 -18.70
N GLU A 80 -5.11 -0.39 -18.38
CA GLU A 80 -5.66 -0.69 -17.05
C GLU A 80 -5.56 -2.18 -16.70
N ASP A 81 -5.80 -3.09 -17.66
CA ASP A 81 -5.59 -4.52 -17.48
C ASP A 81 -4.11 -4.87 -17.23
N LEU A 82 -3.18 -4.24 -17.95
CA LEU A 82 -1.74 -4.40 -17.70
C LEU A 82 -1.37 -3.91 -16.29
N PHE A 83 -1.91 -2.77 -15.85
CA PHE A 83 -1.67 -2.26 -14.49
C PHE A 83 -2.27 -3.17 -13.43
N ARG A 84 -3.47 -3.70 -13.66
CA ARG A 84 -4.11 -4.66 -12.76
C ARG A 84 -3.29 -5.95 -12.65
N LYS A 85 -2.79 -6.48 -13.77
CA LYS A 85 -1.90 -7.66 -13.78
C LYS A 85 -0.59 -7.39 -13.06
N MET A 86 0.01 -6.21 -13.29
CA MET A 86 1.21 -5.78 -12.57
C MET A 86 0.99 -5.77 -11.07
N GLN A 87 -0.15 -5.22 -10.62
CA GLN A 87 -0.50 -5.20 -9.20
C GLN A 87 -0.74 -6.61 -8.66
N LEU A 88 -1.48 -7.46 -9.37
CA LEU A 88 -1.71 -8.85 -8.94
C LEU A 88 -0.41 -9.65 -8.80
N LEU A 89 0.51 -9.51 -9.75
CA LEU A 89 1.82 -10.17 -9.69
C LEU A 89 2.65 -9.67 -8.50
N ASN A 90 2.69 -8.34 -8.29
CA ASN A 90 3.37 -7.76 -7.13
C ASN A 90 2.75 -8.25 -5.81
N ASP A 91 1.43 -8.23 -5.70
CA ASP A 91 0.72 -8.63 -4.49
C ASP A 91 0.92 -10.13 -4.20
N GLN A 92 0.98 -10.96 -5.24
CA GLN A 92 1.31 -12.38 -5.12
C GLN A 92 2.75 -12.60 -4.65
N GLU A 93 3.71 -11.82 -5.15
CA GLU A 93 5.11 -11.90 -4.69
C GLU A 93 5.22 -11.47 -3.22
N VAL A 94 4.61 -10.34 -2.84
CA VAL A 94 4.55 -9.86 -1.46
C VAL A 94 3.92 -10.92 -0.55
N PHE A 95 2.79 -11.50 -0.97
CA PHE A 95 2.11 -12.54 -0.20
C PHE A 95 2.99 -13.78 -0.02
N SER A 96 3.63 -14.25 -1.10
CA SER A 96 4.55 -15.41 -1.04
C SER A 96 5.70 -15.17 -0.07
N LYS A 97 6.32 -13.99 -0.12
CA LYS A 97 7.40 -13.61 0.80
C LYS A 97 6.92 -13.51 2.24
N ARG A 98 5.74 -12.92 2.45
CA ARG A 98 5.12 -12.81 3.78
C ARG A 98 4.77 -14.18 4.35
N GLU A 99 4.18 -15.07 3.55
CA GLU A 99 3.86 -16.44 3.91
C GLU A 99 5.13 -17.20 4.33
N HIS A 100 6.24 -17.02 3.60
CA HIS A 100 7.51 -17.65 3.96
C HIS A 100 8.03 -17.18 5.31
N VAL A 101 8.00 -15.88 5.60
CA VAL A 101 8.37 -15.36 6.92
C VAL A 101 7.43 -15.89 8.01
N TRP A 102 6.13 -15.97 7.75
CA TRP A 102 5.17 -16.57 8.69
C TRP A 102 5.44 -18.05 8.98
N LYS A 103 5.94 -18.81 8.00
CA LYS A 103 6.41 -20.19 8.25
C LYS A 103 7.58 -20.22 9.21
N MET A 104 8.51 -19.26 9.14
CA MET A 104 9.61 -19.14 10.12
C MET A 104 9.08 -18.85 11.53
N TYR A 105 8.07 -17.98 11.65
CA TYR A 105 7.38 -17.74 12.93
C TYR A 105 6.70 -19.00 13.47
N ALA A 106 6.04 -19.77 12.60
CA ALA A 106 5.42 -21.03 13.01
C ALA A 106 6.46 -22.03 13.52
N MET A 107 7.61 -22.13 12.85
CA MET A 107 8.73 -22.96 13.28
C MET A 107 9.25 -22.53 14.66
N ASP A 108 9.44 -21.22 14.86
CA ASP A 108 9.88 -20.66 16.15
C ASP A 108 8.89 -20.94 17.28
N TRP A 109 7.60 -20.76 17.01
CA TRP A 109 6.56 -21.03 17.98
C TRP A 109 6.51 -22.53 18.35
N LEU A 110 6.55 -23.42 17.36
CA LEU A 110 6.56 -24.87 17.59
C LEU A 110 7.77 -25.30 18.44
N GLU A 111 8.96 -24.78 18.13
CA GLU A 111 10.17 -25.05 18.90
C GLU A 111 10.04 -24.56 20.36
N ASN A 112 9.50 -23.35 20.56
CA ASN A 112 9.28 -22.78 21.90
C ASN A 112 8.22 -23.54 22.71
N GLN A 113 7.26 -24.19 22.04
CA GLN A 113 6.28 -25.06 22.70
C GLN A 113 6.77 -26.50 22.87
N GLY A 114 7.95 -26.85 22.35
CA GLY A 114 8.47 -28.22 22.37
C GLY A 114 7.64 -29.20 21.54
N ILE A 115 6.95 -28.71 20.50
CA ILE A 115 6.10 -29.51 19.61
C ILE A 115 6.87 -29.79 18.33
N SER A 116 6.94 -31.06 17.90
CA SER A 116 7.50 -31.37 16.59
C SER A 116 6.51 -31.00 15.47
N PHE A 117 7.02 -30.68 14.28
CA PHE A 117 6.16 -30.39 13.13
C PHE A 117 5.23 -31.57 12.78
N ASP A 118 5.72 -32.80 12.94
CA ASP A 118 4.94 -34.03 12.69
C ASP A 118 3.83 -34.19 13.73
N ASP A 119 4.12 -33.97 15.02
CA ASP A 119 3.09 -33.98 16.07
C ASP A 119 2.03 -32.90 15.84
N TYR A 120 2.45 -31.74 15.31
CA TYR A 120 1.53 -30.67 14.92
C TYR A 120 0.62 -31.09 13.74
N ILE A 121 1.15 -31.68 12.68
CA ILE A 121 0.36 -32.15 11.54
C ILE A 121 -0.58 -33.29 11.96
N ASP A 122 -0.10 -34.22 12.78
CA ASP A 122 -0.89 -35.34 13.29
C ASP A 122 -2.02 -34.86 14.21
N SER A 123 -1.79 -33.84 15.03
CA SER A 123 -2.84 -33.22 15.85
C SER A 123 -3.94 -32.54 15.03
N ARG A 124 -3.63 -32.11 13.80
CA ARG A 124 -4.58 -31.47 12.88
C ARG A 124 -5.36 -32.49 12.04
N MET A 125 -4.67 -33.55 11.61
CA MET A 125 -5.23 -34.63 10.80
C MET A 125 -6.07 -35.59 11.65
N SER A 126 -5.76 -35.70 12.95
CA SER A 126 -6.60 -36.40 13.90
C SER A 126 -7.74 -35.47 14.35
N HIS A 127 -8.93 -35.68 13.78
CA HIS A 127 -10.17 -35.15 14.36
C HIS A 127 -10.45 -35.86 15.70
N LEU A 128 -9.65 -35.61 16.73
CA LEU A 128 -9.85 -36.18 18.06
C LEU A 128 -10.42 -35.10 18.98
N THR A 129 -11.75 -35.16 19.06
CA THR A 129 -12.55 -35.02 20.30
C THR A 129 -12.06 -34.01 21.34
N LYS A 130 -12.75 -32.87 21.38
CA LYS A 130 -13.12 -32.11 22.60
C LYS A 130 -12.19 -32.33 23.81
N ASP A 131 -11.05 -31.68 23.82
CA ASP A 131 -10.52 -30.86 24.91
C ASP A 131 -9.03 -30.61 24.62
N GLU A 132 -8.62 -29.34 24.64
CA GLU A 132 -7.21 -28.89 24.63
C GLU A 132 -6.37 -29.18 23.36
N GLY A 133 -6.94 -29.00 22.17
CA GLY A 133 -6.12 -28.82 20.97
C GLY A 133 -5.30 -27.54 21.10
N PHE A 134 -3.96 -27.61 20.93
CA PHE A 134 -3.06 -26.45 20.91
C PHE A 134 -3.68 -25.32 20.09
N HIS A 135 -4.22 -24.31 20.77
CA HIS A 135 -5.11 -23.35 20.14
C HIS A 135 -4.30 -22.42 19.22
N TRP A 136 -4.56 -22.53 17.92
CA TRP A 136 -4.10 -21.64 16.84
C TRP A 136 -4.29 -20.14 17.15
N LYS A 137 -5.21 -19.81 18.07
CA LYS A 137 -5.35 -18.48 18.64
C LYS A 137 -4.02 -17.92 19.15
N GLY A 138 -3.15 -18.75 19.73
CA GLY A 138 -1.82 -18.35 20.17
C GLY A 138 -0.85 -18.06 19.04
N LEU A 139 -0.89 -18.78 17.90
CA LEU A 139 -0.01 -18.50 16.76
C LEU A 139 -0.49 -17.27 15.97
N GLU A 140 -1.80 -17.09 15.79
CA GLU A 140 -2.34 -15.87 15.18
C GLU A 140 -2.10 -14.64 16.05
N GLU A 141 -2.23 -14.75 17.38
CA GLU A 141 -1.87 -13.70 18.33
C GLU A 141 -0.35 -13.43 18.32
N TYR A 142 0.49 -14.47 18.25
CA TYR A 142 1.96 -14.36 18.13
C TYR A 142 2.36 -13.66 16.82
N LEU A 143 1.80 -14.09 15.68
CA LEU A 143 2.04 -13.47 14.38
C LEU A 143 1.55 -12.02 14.33
N SER A 144 0.36 -11.73 14.86
CA SER A 144 -0.23 -10.39 14.77
C SER A 144 0.44 -9.36 15.69
N SER A 145 1.01 -9.80 16.81
CA SER A 145 1.75 -8.93 17.74
C SER A 145 3.22 -8.75 17.33
N ASP A 146 3.91 -9.83 16.97
CA ASP A 146 5.36 -9.79 16.78
C ASP A 146 5.80 -9.52 15.34
N TYR A 147 4.99 -9.84 14.32
CA TYR A 147 5.35 -9.55 12.92
C TYR A 147 5.53 -8.06 12.65
N LEU A 148 4.79 -7.19 13.35
CA LEU A 148 4.98 -5.75 13.24
C LEU A 148 6.21 -5.25 13.99
N ASN A 149 6.85 -6.07 14.84
CA ASN A 149 8.13 -5.76 15.45
C ASN A 149 9.27 -6.14 14.49
N VAL A 150 9.91 -5.11 13.94
CA VAL A 150 11.02 -5.26 13.00
C VAL A 150 12.18 -6.04 13.62
N VAL A 151 12.50 -5.82 14.90
CA VAL A 151 13.66 -6.45 15.56
C VAL A 151 13.41 -7.95 15.77
N ASP A 152 12.24 -8.31 16.28
CA ASP A 152 11.89 -9.72 16.50
C ASP A 152 11.76 -10.47 15.17
N THR A 153 11.18 -9.82 14.15
CA THR A 153 11.07 -10.42 12.81
C THR A 153 12.44 -10.63 12.18
N MET A 154 13.35 -9.66 12.29
CA MET A 154 14.72 -9.82 11.81
C MET A 154 15.40 -11.00 12.52
N ARG A 155 15.28 -11.13 13.85
CA ARG A 155 15.85 -12.26 14.60
C ARG A 155 15.32 -13.61 14.11
N ILE A 156 14.02 -13.72 13.83
CA ILE A 156 13.42 -14.95 13.31
C ILE A 156 13.96 -15.28 11.91
N ILE A 157 14.09 -14.28 11.04
CA ILE A 157 14.72 -14.47 9.73
C ILE A 157 16.16 -14.95 9.90
N GLU A 158 16.94 -14.34 10.79
CA GLU A 158 18.32 -14.76 11.05
C GLU A 158 18.43 -16.20 11.53
N LYS A 159 17.47 -16.67 12.34
CA LYS A 159 17.46 -18.03 12.90
C LYS A 159 17.12 -19.10 11.85
N TYR A 160 16.21 -18.81 10.92
CA TYR A 160 15.63 -19.82 10.02
C TYR A 160 15.98 -19.67 8.53
N SER A 161 16.68 -18.61 8.14
CA SER A 161 17.16 -18.47 6.75
C SER A 161 18.18 -19.56 6.42
N GLN A 162 18.12 -20.08 5.19
CA GLN A 162 19.00 -21.15 4.71
C GLN A 162 20.29 -20.61 4.07
N SER A 163 20.33 -19.33 3.68
CA SER A 163 21.50 -18.66 3.12
C SER A 163 21.59 -17.18 3.48
N GLU A 164 22.75 -16.58 3.30
CA GLU A 164 22.95 -15.14 3.50
C GLU A 164 22.19 -14.31 2.45
N GLU A 165 22.06 -14.82 1.22
CA GLU A 165 21.26 -14.19 0.17
C GLU A 165 19.77 -14.15 0.55
N GLU A 166 19.23 -15.27 1.04
CA GLU A 166 17.84 -15.39 1.50
C GLU A 166 17.59 -14.47 2.71
N LYS A 167 18.50 -14.50 3.69
CA LYS A 167 18.46 -13.64 4.87
C LYS A 167 18.36 -12.17 4.47
N LYS A 168 19.24 -11.71 3.58
CA LYS A 168 19.26 -10.33 3.12
C LYS A 168 17.95 -9.96 2.39
N GLU A 169 17.46 -10.84 1.51
CA GLU A 169 16.22 -10.62 0.78
C GLU A 169 15.03 -10.42 1.73
N TYR A 170 14.86 -11.30 2.72
CA TYR A 170 13.73 -11.21 3.64
C TYR A 170 13.85 -10.07 4.65
N ILE A 171 15.06 -9.74 5.10
CA ILE A 171 15.27 -8.55 5.96
C ILE A 171 14.87 -7.27 5.20
N ASP A 172 15.33 -7.11 3.95
CA ASP A 172 14.99 -5.95 3.12
C ASP A 172 13.50 -5.91 2.76
N PHE A 173 12.87 -7.07 2.58
CA PHE A 173 11.43 -7.19 2.34
C PHE A 173 10.62 -6.77 3.58
N VAL A 174 10.86 -7.40 4.74
CA VAL A 174 10.10 -7.17 5.97
C VAL A 174 10.21 -5.73 6.45
N ALA A 175 11.40 -5.12 6.34
CA ALA A 175 11.57 -3.72 6.72
C ALA A 175 10.64 -2.79 5.91
N ARG A 176 10.44 -3.07 4.61
CA ARG A 176 9.51 -2.32 3.76
C ARG A 176 8.06 -2.68 4.08
N ASP A 177 7.76 -3.97 4.19
CA ASP A 177 6.41 -4.48 4.40
C ASP A 177 5.78 -3.98 5.72
N ILE A 178 6.52 -4.05 6.83
CA ILE A 178 6.06 -3.55 8.13
C ILE A 178 5.77 -2.04 8.07
N VAL A 179 6.62 -1.27 7.38
CA VAL A 179 6.40 0.18 7.23
C VAL A 179 5.13 0.46 6.44
N GLU A 180 4.88 -0.28 5.35
CA GLU A 180 3.65 -0.15 4.55
C GLU A 180 2.41 -0.55 5.37
N LEU A 181 2.45 -1.69 6.06
CA LEU A 181 1.37 -2.14 6.93
C LEU A 181 1.05 -1.12 8.03
N ARG A 182 2.08 -0.60 8.72
CA ARG A 182 1.91 0.44 9.76
C ARG A 182 1.28 1.73 9.20
N ARG A 183 1.61 2.12 7.97
CA ARG A 183 0.98 3.27 7.29
C ARG A 183 -0.51 3.02 7.02
N HIS A 184 -0.85 1.82 6.55
CA HIS A 184 -2.25 1.44 6.33
C HIS A 184 -3.05 1.42 7.64
N TYR A 185 -2.50 0.83 8.72
CA TYR A 185 -3.14 0.84 10.04
C TYR A 185 -3.32 2.25 10.59
N SER A 186 -2.32 3.13 10.42
CA SER A 186 -2.41 4.53 10.85
C SER A 186 -3.49 5.32 10.09
N LEU A 187 -3.63 5.08 8.78
CA LEU A 187 -4.68 5.68 7.96
C LEU A 187 -6.07 5.16 8.35
N ALA A 188 -6.23 3.86 8.54
CA ALA A 188 -7.48 3.27 9.00
C ALA A 188 -7.89 3.81 10.39
N ALA A 189 -6.94 3.90 11.33
CA ALA A 189 -7.18 4.47 12.65
C ALA A 189 -7.47 5.99 12.61
N MET A 190 -6.88 6.73 11.66
CA MET A 190 -7.25 8.14 11.44
C MET A 190 -8.66 8.28 10.89
N GLN A 191 -9.04 7.43 9.93
CA GLN A 191 -10.39 7.42 9.35
C GLN A 191 -11.44 7.11 10.42
N GLU A 192 -11.18 6.12 11.27
CA GLU A 192 -12.04 5.77 12.41
C GLU A 192 -12.19 6.95 13.38
N LYS A 193 -11.10 7.65 13.72
CA LYS A 193 -11.16 8.88 14.54
C LYS A 193 -11.92 10.03 13.88
N PHE A 194 -11.82 10.19 12.56
CA PHE A 194 -12.60 11.18 11.82
C PHE A 194 -14.08 10.82 11.80
N ASP A 195 -14.41 9.54 11.68
CA ASP A 195 -15.79 9.05 11.68
C ASP A 195 -16.41 9.18 13.08
N GLU A 196 -15.66 8.88 14.15
CA GLU A 196 -16.06 9.14 15.54
C GLU A 196 -16.27 10.63 15.82
N HIS A 197 -15.36 11.49 15.32
CA HIS A 197 -15.48 12.93 15.42
C HIS A 197 -16.76 13.39 14.71
N ASN A 198 -16.97 13.00 13.45
CA ASN A 198 -18.17 13.33 12.67
C ASN A 198 -19.46 12.85 13.35
N ALA A 199 -19.46 11.65 13.93
CA ALA A 199 -20.59 11.12 14.69
C ALA A 199 -20.90 11.97 15.94
N ARG A 200 -19.88 12.48 16.66
CA ARG A 200 -20.07 13.42 17.79
C ARG A 200 -20.67 14.76 17.36
N PHE A 201 -20.41 15.23 16.14
CA PHE A 201 -20.95 16.48 15.62
C PHE A 201 -22.32 16.33 14.93
N ALA A 202 -22.68 15.15 14.45
CA ALA A 202 -23.96 14.89 13.77
C ALA A 202 -25.21 15.21 14.64
N ASN A 203 -25.09 15.14 15.98
CA ASN A 203 -26.20 15.43 16.91
C ASN A 203 -26.18 16.87 17.49
N ARG A 204 -25.26 17.75 17.07
CA ARG A 204 -25.19 19.13 17.58
C ARG A 204 -25.71 20.12 16.54
N LYS A 205 -26.74 20.88 16.90
CA LYS A 205 -27.22 22.00 16.07
C LYS A 205 -26.25 23.17 16.19
N MET A 206 -25.61 23.55 15.09
CA MET A 206 -24.76 24.74 15.04
C MET A 206 -25.59 25.96 14.66
N PHE A 207 -25.39 27.07 15.37
CA PHE A 207 -25.99 28.36 15.06
C PHE A 207 -24.87 29.37 14.82
N ALA A 208 -25.02 30.20 13.78
CA ALA A 208 -24.09 31.27 13.47
C ALA A 208 -24.78 32.61 13.71
N PHE A 209 -24.13 33.49 14.47
CA PHE A 209 -24.56 34.86 14.70
C PHE A 209 -23.41 35.79 14.30
N GLY A 210 -23.71 36.82 13.52
CA GLY A 210 -22.76 37.89 13.21
C GLY A 210 -22.76 38.93 14.32
N ILE A 211 -21.59 39.28 14.84
CA ILE A 211 -21.42 40.36 15.82
C ILE A 211 -20.47 41.37 15.20
N GLU A 212 -20.94 42.59 15.00
CA GLU A 212 -20.10 43.72 14.57
C GLU A 212 -19.60 44.47 15.80
N VAL A 213 -18.30 44.78 15.82
CA VAL A 213 -17.64 45.47 16.92
C VAL A 213 -16.83 46.62 16.35
N GLU A 214 -17.12 47.83 16.81
CA GLU A 214 -16.34 49.02 16.50
C GLU A 214 -15.07 49.05 17.36
N ALA A 215 -13.91 49.12 16.71
CA ALA A 215 -12.60 49.14 17.35
C ALA A 215 -11.55 49.80 16.43
N ASP A 216 -10.55 50.44 17.05
CA ASP A 216 -9.49 51.14 16.33
C ASP A 216 -8.37 50.19 15.86
N SER A 217 -8.38 48.94 16.35
CA SER A 217 -7.44 47.90 15.95
C SER A 217 -8.02 46.49 16.05
N ARG A 218 -7.42 45.55 15.32
CA ARG A 218 -7.84 44.13 15.32
C ARG A 218 -7.74 43.49 16.70
N ASP A 219 -6.71 43.84 17.47
CA ASP A 219 -6.50 43.28 18.81
C ASP A 219 -7.52 43.82 19.80
N GLU A 220 -7.90 45.10 19.68
CA GLU A 220 -8.99 45.69 20.45
C GLU A 220 -10.35 45.08 20.08
N ALA A 221 -10.62 44.86 18.78
CA ALA A 221 -11.83 44.17 18.32
C ALA A 221 -11.93 42.77 18.93
N ARG A 222 -10.80 42.04 19.00
CA ARG A 222 -10.73 40.70 19.56
C ARG A 222 -10.96 40.69 21.07
N GLU A 223 -10.42 41.65 21.81
CA GLU A 223 -10.67 41.79 23.25
C GLU A 223 -12.13 42.17 23.55
N LYS A 224 -12.72 43.08 22.77
CA LYS A 224 -14.14 43.42 22.87
C LYS A 224 -15.05 42.22 22.56
N LEU A 225 -14.75 41.45 21.50
CA LEU A 225 -15.47 40.21 21.17
C LEU A 225 -15.37 39.16 22.29
N LYS A 226 -14.17 38.95 22.86
CA LYS A 226 -14.00 38.03 24.00
C LYS A 226 -14.85 38.43 25.20
N LYS A 227 -14.94 39.72 25.53
CA LYS A 227 -15.79 40.20 26.62
C LYS A 227 -17.28 39.93 26.39
N ILE A 228 -17.74 40.01 25.14
CA ILE A 228 -19.14 39.73 24.77
C ILE A 228 -19.46 38.23 24.87
N ILE A 229 -18.54 37.37 24.44
CA ILE A 229 -18.74 35.92 24.36
C ILE A 229 -18.50 35.21 25.70
N GLY A 230 -17.74 35.84 26.62
CA GLY A 230 -17.40 35.29 27.94
C GLY A 230 -16.14 34.41 27.92
N GLU A 231 -15.70 33.96 29.10
CA GLU A 231 -14.45 33.18 29.29
C GLU A 231 -14.60 31.66 29.12
N GLU A 232 -15.81 31.16 28.83
CA GLU A 232 -16.03 29.73 28.58
C GLU A 232 -15.48 29.33 27.20
N LYS A 233 -14.20 28.97 27.19
CA LYS A 233 -13.40 28.66 25.98
C LYS A 233 -13.83 27.38 25.25
N GLU A 234 -14.62 26.51 25.87
CA GLU A 234 -14.89 25.16 25.31
C GLU A 234 -16.03 25.12 24.28
N THR A 235 -16.77 26.21 24.10
CA THR A 235 -18.03 26.20 23.32
C THR A 235 -18.05 27.12 22.09
N PHE A 236 -17.02 27.95 21.87
CA PHE A 236 -17.05 28.96 20.80
C PHE A 236 -15.78 29.00 19.97
N VAL A 237 -15.93 29.02 18.64
CA VAL A 237 -14.83 29.18 17.69
C VAL A 237 -14.97 30.55 17.03
N ILE A 238 -14.10 31.49 17.39
CA ILE A 238 -14.03 32.81 16.74
C ILE A 238 -13.23 32.67 15.45
N ARG A 239 -13.88 32.85 14.30
CA ARG A 239 -13.23 32.92 12.98
C ARG A 239 -13.38 34.34 12.44
N GLY A 240 -12.26 34.99 12.16
CA GLY A 240 -12.17 36.33 11.58
C GLY A 240 -10.90 36.43 10.75
#